data_AF-A0A537NQZ1-F1
#
_entry.id   AF-A0A537NQZ1-F1
#
_cell.length_a   1.000
_cell.length_b   1.000
_cell.length_c   1.000
_cell.angle_alpha   90.00
_cell.angle_beta   90.00
_cell.angle_gamma   90.00
#
_symmetry.space_group_name_H-M   'P 1'
#
loop_
_entity.id
_entity.type
_entity.pdbx_description
1 polymer ?
#
loop_
_entity_poly.entity_id
_entity_poly.type
_entity_poly.pdbx_seq_one_letter_code
_entity_poly.pdbx_strand_id
1 'polypeptide(L)'
;DLTDADGNAYVDFCLGDTGAMFGHSPPELARRLRQASEDGFTTMLPSPDAAIVGRLLAERFGLPYWQVTATASDANRSTLRWCRAITGR
;
A
#
# COMPACT_ATOMS: atom_id res chain seq x y z
N ASP A 1 -16.88 11.57 -4.82
CA ASP A 1 -17.16 13.01 -4.84
C ASP A 1 -16.35 13.69 -3.76
N LEU A 2 -15.71 14.81 -4.10
CA LEU A 2 -14.93 15.62 -3.18
C LEU A 2 -15.68 16.94 -2.98
N THR A 3 -15.77 17.40 -1.74
CA THR A 3 -16.36 18.70 -1.39
C THR A 3 -15.33 19.50 -0.62
N ASP A 4 -15.06 20.72 -1.05
CA ASP A 4 -14.16 21.61 -0.32
C ASP A 4 -14.85 22.26 0.90
N ALA A 5 -14.09 23.07 1.66
CA ALA A 5 -14.59 23.73 2.86
C ALA A 5 -15.68 24.79 2.57
N ASP A 6 -15.77 25.28 1.33
CA ASP A 6 -16.76 26.27 0.89
C ASP A 6 -18.02 25.60 0.30
N GLY A 7 -18.05 24.26 0.23
CA GLY A 7 -19.18 23.48 -0.25
C GLY A 7 -19.19 23.23 -1.76
N ASN A 8 -18.13 23.57 -2.49
CA ASN A 8 -18.06 23.26 -3.92
C ASN A 8 -17.80 21.76 -4.12
N ALA A 9 -18.58 21.13 -5.00
CA ALA A 9 -18.45 19.72 -5.32
C ALA A 9 -17.59 19.52 -6.58
N TYR A 10 -16.71 18.52 -6.53
CA TYR A 10 -15.78 18.18 -7.60
C TYR A 10 -15.89 16.71 -7.99
N VAL A 11 -15.84 16.46 -9.29
CA VAL A 11 -15.43 15.16 -9.82
C VAL A 11 -13.90 15.14 -9.80
N ASP A 12 -13.33 14.30 -8.95
CA ASP A 12 -11.88 14.26 -8.74
C ASP A 12 -11.19 13.31 -9.73
N PHE A 13 -10.52 13.89 -10.73
CA PHE A 13 -9.66 13.17 -11.68
C PHE A 13 -8.19 13.07 -11.20
N CYS A 14 -7.81 13.79 -10.14
CA CYS A 14 -6.47 13.75 -9.56
C CYS A 14 -6.27 12.48 -8.73
N LEU A 15 -7.30 12.06 -7.98
CA LEU A 15 -7.28 10.85 -7.17
C LEU A 15 -6.06 10.78 -6.24
N GLY A 16 -5.71 11.93 -5.65
CA GLY A 16 -4.58 12.07 -4.73
C GLY A 16 -3.25 11.65 -5.34
N ASP A 17 -2.94 12.11 -6.56
CA ASP A 17 -1.72 11.74 -7.30
C ASP A 17 -1.56 10.21 -7.40
N THR A 18 -2.64 9.52 -7.82
CA THR A 18 -2.74 8.04 -7.88
C THR A 18 -2.87 7.34 -6.52
N GLY A 19 -2.69 8.02 -5.38
CA GLY A 19 -2.85 7.42 -4.05
C GLY A 19 -4.25 6.85 -3.79
N ALA A 20 -5.28 7.45 -4.38
CA ALA A 20 -6.66 6.98 -4.37
C ALA A 20 -7.08 6.43 -5.74
N MET A 21 -6.20 5.72 -6.45
CA MET A 21 -6.42 5.19 -7.80
C MET A 21 -7.77 4.47 -7.99
N PHE A 22 -8.28 3.81 -6.95
CA PHE A 22 -9.55 3.07 -6.98
C PHE A 22 -10.73 3.85 -6.38
N GLY A 23 -10.59 5.17 -6.22
CA GLY A 23 -11.56 6.05 -5.60
C GLY A 23 -11.28 6.34 -4.12
N HIS A 24 -11.94 7.37 -3.61
CA HIS A 24 -11.86 7.77 -2.20
C HIS A 24 -12.63 6.78 -1.33
N SER A 25 -11.92 6.05 -0.47
CA SER A 25 -12.47 5.08 0.49
C SER A 25 -13.41 4.01 -0.12
N PRO A 26 -12.90 3.09 -0.98
CA PRO A 26 -13.71 1.99 -1.51
C PRO A 26 -14.39 1.18 -0.38
N PRO A 27 -15.68 0.83 -0.49
CA PRO A 27 -16.46 0.27 0.63
C PRO A 27 -15.83 -0.95 1.29
N GLU A 28 -15.31 -1.89 0.50
CA GLU A 28 -14.66 -3.09 1.03
C GLU A 28 -13.37 -2.79 1.79
N LEU A 29 -12.58 -1.80 1.33
CA LEU A 29 -11.36 -1.37 2.01
C LEU A 29 -11.71 -0.70 3.34
N ALA A 30 -12.68 0.22 3.34
CA ALA A 30 -13.13 0.91 4.54
C ALA A 30 -13.68 -0.08 5.58
N ARG A 31 -14.47 -1.07 5.15
CA ARG A 31 -15.00 -2.13 6.00
C ARG A 31 -13.88 -2.96 6.62
N ARG A 32 -12.89 -3.39 5.83
CA ARG A 32 -11.78 -4.20 6.32
C ARG A 32 -10.88 -3.44 7.30
N LEU A 33 -10.60 -2.16 7.04
CA LEU A 33 -9.83 -1.30 7.95
C LEU A 33 -10.54 -1.10 9.30
N ARG A 34 -11.86 -0.94 9.29
CA ARG A 34 -12.66 -0.87 10.52
C ARG A 34 -12.55 -2.16 11.34
N GLN A 35 -12.67 -3.32 10.70
CA GLN A 35 -12.49 -4.60 11.38
C GLN A 35 -11.08 -4.74 11.97
N ALA A 36 -10.04 -4.44 11.17
CA ALA A 36 -8.65 -4.51 11.62
C ALA A 36 -8.33 -3.56 12.79
N SER A 37 -9.09 -2.47 12.95
CA SER A 37 -8.93 -1.56 14.09
C SER A 37 -9.27 -2.20 15.43
N GLU A 38 -10.09 -3.25 15.44
CA GLU A 38 -10.47 -4.01 16.64
C GLU A 38 -9.45 -5.10 16.98
N ASP A 39 -8.73 -5.63 15.98
CA ASP A 39 -7.73 -6.69 16.12
C ASP A 39 -6.29 -6.16 16.36
N GLY A 40 -6.07 -4.86 16.15
CA GLY A 40 -4.79 -4.17 16.31
C GLY A 40 -4.02 -4.00 14.99
N PHE A 41 -3.58 -2.78 14.71
CA PHE A 41 -2.91 -2.46 13.44
C PHE A 41 -1.45 -2.91 13.35
N THR A 42 -0.77 -3.07 14.49
CA THR A 42 0.63 -3.49 14.52
C THR A 42 0.93 -4.27 15.79
N THR A 43 1.55 -5.44 15.59
CA THR A 43 1.94 -6.36 16.67
C THR A 43 3.43 -6.72 16.60
N MET A 44 4.17 -6.18 15.62
CA MET A 44 5.54 -6.60 15.28
C MET A 44 5.66 -8.11 15.00
N LEU A 45 4.56 -8.75 14.58
CA LEU A 45 4.48 -10.16 14.24
C LEU A 45 3.85 -10.34 12.85
N PRO A 46 4.14 -11.45 12.14
CA PRO A 46 3.52 -11.72 10.85
C PRO A 46 2.03 -12.04 10.99
N SER A 47 1.22 -11.53 10.06
CA SER A 47 -0.18 -11.91 9.87
C SER A 47 -0.29 -13.04 8.82
N PRO A 48 -1.28 -13.95 8.90
CA PRO A 48 -1.60 -14.89 7.81
C PRO A 48 -1.80 -14.20 6.45
N ASP A 49 -2.28 -12.95 6.46
CA ASP A 49 -2.47 -12.15 5.24
C ASP A 49 -1.14 -11.90 4.51
N ALA A 50 0.00 -11.87 5.21
CA ALA A 50 1.31 -11.64 4.59
C ALA A 50 1.68 -12.74 3.58
N ALA A 51 1.38 -14.00 3.90
CA ALA A 51 1.64 -15.13 2.99
C ALA A 51 0.72 -15.09 1.76
N ILE A 52 -0.55 -14.71 1.96
CA ILE A 52 -1.55 -14.57 0.89
C ILE A 52 -1.12 -13.45 -0.07
N VAL A 53 -0.79 -12.28 0.47
CA VAL A 53 -0.35 -11.13 -0.31
C VAL A 53 0.95 -11.44 -1.06
N GLY A 54 1.93 -12.09 -0.41
CA GLY A 54 3.17 -12.50 -1.06
C GLY A 54 2.95 -13.38 -2.29
N ARG A 55 2.05 -14.36 -2.20
CA ARG A 55 1.66 -15.20 -3.35
C ARG A 55 1.00 -14.38 -4.46
N LEU A 56 0.05 -13.52 -4.12
CA LEU A 56 -0.65 -12.68 -5.10
C LEU A 56 0.31 -11.72 -5.82
N LEU A 57 1.29 -11.16 -5.12
CA LEU A 57 2.32 -10.31 -5.71
C LEU A 57 3.21 -11.10 -6.69
N ALA A 58 3.62 -12.31 -6.32
CA ALA A 58 4.38 -13.18 -7.20
C ALA A 58 3.60 -13.56 -8.47
N GLU A 59 2.33 -13.91 -8.35
CA GLU A 59 1.43 -14.21 -9.48
C GLU A 59 1.22 -12.98 -10.39
N ARG A 60 1.09 -11.78 -9.80
CA ARG A 60 0.78 -10.56 -10.54
C ARG A 60 1.97 -9.97 -11.29
N PHE A 61 3.16 -10.02 -10.67
CA PHE A 61 4.34 -9.28 -11.14
C PHE A 61 5.52 -10.18 -11.51
N GLY A 62 5.43 -11.50 -11.32
CA GLY A 62 6.41 -12.47 -11.82
C GLY A 62 7.73 -12.55 -11.04
N LEU A 63 7.81 -11.96 -9.85
CA LEU A 63 8.99 -12.02 -8.98
C LEU A 63 8.71 -12.86 -7.72
N PRO A 64 9.65 -13.73 -7.29
CA PRO A 64 9.38 -14.71 -6.23
C PRO A 64 9.50 -14.16 -4.80
N TYR A 65 10.18 -13.03 -4.59
CA TYR A 65 10.47 -12.48 -3.26
C TYR A 65 10.01 -11.04 -3.13
N TRP A 66 9.38 -10.73 -1.99
CA TRP A 66 8.78 -9.42 -1.72
C TRP A 66 9.10 -8.95 -0.30
N GLN A 67 9.24 -7.63 -0.15
CA GLN A 67 9.32 -6.94 1.14
C GLN A 67 8.32 -5.79 1.13
N VAL A 68 7.79 -5.44 2.31
CA VAL A 68 6.89 -4.29 2.49
C VAL A 68 7.67 -3.13 3.12
N THR A 69 7.47 -1.93 2.59
CA THR A 69 7.95 -0.67 3.17
C THR A 69 6.77 0.28 3.35
N ALA A 70 6.91 1.30 4.21
CA ALA A 70 5.84 2.26 4.46
C ALA A 70 5.57 3.16 3.23
N THR A 71 6.58 3.41 2.41
CA THR A 71 6.48 4.29 1.23
C THR A 71 7.26 3.72 0.04
N ALA A 72 6.94 4.19 -1.17
CA ALA A 72 7.72 3.90 -2.38
C ALA A 72 9.15 4.47 -2.30
N SER A 73 9.32 5.62 -1.65
CA SER A 73 10.64 6.22 -1.40
C SER A 73 11.54 5.29 -0.56
N ASP A 74 10.98 4.63 0.46
CA ASP A 74 11.71 3.64 1.27
C ASP A 74 11.98 2.34 0.52
N ALA A 75 11.07 1.92 -0.38
CA ALA A 75 11.29 0.79 -1.26
C ALA A 75 12.50 1.05 -2.17
N ASN A 76 12.55 2.22 -2.81
CA ASN A 76 13.68 2.63 -3.65
C ASN A 76 14.99 2.68 -2.86
N ARG A 77 14.97 3.28 -1.66
CA ARG A 77 16.15 3.34 -0.78
C ARG A 77 16.64 1.94 -0.39
N SER A 78 15.72 1.04 -0.05
CA SER A 78 16.04 -0.34 0.33
C SER A 78 16.65 -1.11 -0.84
N THR A 79 16.04 -1.03 -2.02
CA THR A 79 16.56 -1.68 -3.24
C THR A 79 17.95 -1.19 -3.59
N LEU A 80 18.19 0.14 -3.59
CA LEU A 80 19.53 0.69 -3.83
C LEU A 80 20.56 0.19 -2.81
N ARG A 81 20.18 0.09 -1.53
CA ARG A 81 21.04 -0.44 -0.48
C ARG A 81 21.38 -1.91 -0.73
N TRP A 82 20.40 -2.73 -1.09
CA TRP A 82 20.62 -4.14 -1.44
C TRP A 82 21.53 -4.28 -2.65
N CYS A 83 21.27 -3.56 -3.74
CA CYS A 83 22.10 -3.59 -4.93
C CYS A 83 23.56 -3.25 -4.61
N ARG A 84 23.82 -2.16 -3.88
CA ARG A 84 25.18 -1.77 -3.48
C ARG A 84 25.88 -2.82 -2.62
N ALA A 85 25.15 -3.39 -1.66
CA ALA A 85 25.69 -4.41 -0.77
C ALA A 85 26.05 -5.70 -1.52
N ILE A 86 25.24 -6.08 -2.51
CA ILE A 86 25.45 -7.29 -3.32
C ILE A 86 26.58 -7.09 -4.34
N THR A 87 26.66 -5.91 -4.98
CA THR A 87 27.56 -5.68 -6.12
C THR A 87 28.88 -5.00 -5.74
N GLY A 88 28.97 -4.37 -4.57
CA GLY A 88 30.11 -3.53 -4.17
C GLY A 88 30.25 -2.23 -4.97
N ARG A 89 29.20 -1.80 -5.70
CA ARG A 89 29.18 -0.60 -6.56
C ARG A 89 27.96 0.26 -6.27
#